data_AF-A0A932UPP0-F1
#
_entry.id   AF-A0A932UPP0-F1
#
_cell.length_a   1.000
_cell.length_b   1.000
_cell.length_c   1.000
_cell.angle_alpha   90.00
_cell.angle_beta   90.00
_cell.angle_gamma   90.00
#
_symmetry.space_group_name_H-M   'P 1'
#
loop_
_entity.id
_entity.type
_entity.pdbx_description
1 polymer ?
#
loop_
_entity_poly.entity_id
_entity_poly.type
_entity_poly.pdbx_seq_one_letter_code
_entity_poly.pdbx_strand_id
1 'polypeptide(L)'
;MKPFVLSVVVVVTAGAFAWHRTPDEAPAGVTGTVKLTGTPPANPKIDMSEEAACGTASATDPVVAVTGGNLADVLVYVKSGLPAGAAPAAPTAPVVLDQQGCLYRPRTLAVMVKQPLEIRNSDAVLHNIKAVPKKNRGFNISQPTKGMKTTRSFTAAEVAIPLQCNVHGWMHANLAVLDHPYFAVS
;
A
#
# COMPACT_ATOMS: atom_id res chain seq x y z
N MET A 1 25.92 -12.48 9.08
CA MET A 1 24.53 -12.07 9.41
C MET A 1 23.64 -13.29 9.19
N LYS A 2 22.79 -13.67 10.14
CA LYS A 2 21.84 -14.79 9.93
C LYS A 2 20.74 -14.32 8.96
N PRO A 3 20.34 -15.11 7.95
CA PRO A 3 19.24 -14.74 7.06
C PRO A 3 17.94 -14.67 7.85
N PHE A 4 17.12 -13.65 7.60
CA PHE A 4 15.72 -13.61 8.03
C PHE A 4 14.86 -14.38 7.03
N VAL A 5 13.78 -15.00 7.51
CA VAL A 5 12.85 -15.76 6.66
C VAL A 5 11.46 -15.17 6.82
N LEU A 6 10.84 -14.82 5.69
CA LEU A 6 9.43 -14.45 5.66
C LEU A 6 8.60 -15.73 5.63
N SER A 7 7.71 -15.88 6.61
CA SER A 7 6.80 -17.02 6.67
C SER A 7 5.37 -16.50 6.53
N VAL A 8 4.72 -16.84 5.42
CA VAL A 8 3.32 -16.52 5.19
C VAL A 8 2.49 -17.75 5.53
N VAL A 9 1.60 -17.64 6.53
CA VAL A 9 0.60 -18.67 6.81
C VAL A 9 -0.70 -18.24 6.14
N VAL A 10 -1.02 -18.87 5.01
CA VAL A 10 -2.28 -18.68 4.28
C VAL A 10 -3.22 -19.83 4.65
N VAL A 11 -4.39 -19.51 5.18
CA VAL A 11 -5.48 -20.46 5.39
C VAL A 11 -6.51 -20.21 4.30
N VAL A 12 -6.59 -21.15 3.35
CA VAL A 12 -7.62 -21.15 2.32
C VAL A 12 -8.79 -21.98 2.83
N THR A 13 -9.90 -21.33 3.16
CA THR A 13 -11.17 -22.03 3.41
C THR A 13 -11.87 -22.19 2.07
N ALA A 14 -11.61 -23.31 1.40
CA ALA A 14 -12.36 -23.70 0.21
C ALA A 14 -13.69 -24.35 0.64
N GLY A 15 -14.82 -23.69 0.36
CA GLY A 15 -16.09 -24.39 0.22
C GLY A 15 -15.96 -25.41 -0.91
N ALA A 16 -16.60 -26.57 -0.78
CA ALA A 16 -16.45 -27.66 -1.73
C ALA A 16 -16.82 -27.19 -3.15
N PHE A 17 -15.98 -27.52 -4.14
CA PHE A 17 -16.31 -27.32 -5.56
C PHE A 17 -17.41 -28.32 -5.99
N ALA A 18 -18.65 -28.08 -5.55
CA ALA A 18 -19.84 -28.61 -6.19
C ALA A 18 -20.27 -27.61 -7.27
N TRP A 19 -20.54 -28.09 -8.48
CA TRP A 19 -21.03 -27.27 -9.61
C TRP A 19 -22.43 -26.66 -9.38
N HIS A 20 -22.98 -26.81 -8.17
CA HIS A 20 -24.21 -26.20 -7.71
C HIS A 20 -23.88 -25.36 -6.47
N ARG A 21 -23.62 -24.07 -6.64
CA ARG A 21 -23.68 -23.13 -5.51
C ARG A 21 -25.10 -23.12 -4.98
N THR A 22 -25.31 -23.49 -3.73
CA THR A 22 -26.49 -23.08 -2.99
C THR A 22 -26.35 -21.60 -2.63
N PRO A 23 -27.43 -20.81 -2.61
CA PRO A 23 -27.38 -19.37 -2.27
C PRO A 23 -26.81 -19.04 -0.87
N ASP A 24 -26.70 -20.04 0.01
CA ASP A 24 -26.32 -19.88 1.41
C ASP A 24 -24.85 -20.20 1.72
N GLU A 25 -24.02 -20.56 0.72
CA GLU A 25 -22.61 -20.84 0.96
C GLU A 25 -21.83 -19.52 1.13
N ALA A 26 -21.15 -19.36 2.27
CA ALA A 26 -20.30 -18.20 2.51
C ALA A 26 -19.29 -18.04 1.36
N PRO A 27 -19.05 -16.82 0.85
CA PRO A 27 -18.11 -16.62 -0.24
C PRO A 27 -16.75 -17.20 0.15
N ALA A 28 -16.21 -18.07 -0.69
CA ALA A 28 -14.88 -18.64 -0.50
C ALA A 28 -13.87 -17.49 -0.29
N GLY A 29 -13.15 -17.55 0.83
CA GLY A 29 -12.25 -16.48 1.28
C GLY A 29 -10.85 -17.00 1.55
N VAL A 30 -9.86 -16.12 1.39
CA VAL A 30 -8.49 -16.36 1.83
C VAL A 30 -8.25 -15.51 3.07
N THR A 31 -7.84 -16.14 4.16
CA THR A 31 -7.43 -15.45 5.39
C THR A 31 -6.05 -15.93 5.80
N GLY A 32 -5.34 -15.17 6.63
CA GLY A 32 -4.00 -15.55 7.02
C GLY A 32 -3.26 -14.49 7.82
N THR A 33 -2.02 -14.79 8.15
CA THR A 33 -1.11 -13.87 8.85
C THR A 33 0.26 -13.92 8.19
N VAL A 34 0.84 -12.74 7.99
CA VAL A 34 2.21 -12.60 7.48
C VAL A 34 3.13 -12.41 8.68
N LYS A 35 4.02 -13.37 8.93
CA LYS A 35 4.96 -13.33 10.05
C LYS A 35 6.39 -13.15 9.55
N LEU A 36 7.13 -12.29 10.23
CA LEU A 36 8.59 -12.25 10.07
C LEU A 36 9.21 -13.19 11.10
N THR A 37 9.98 -14.18 10.64
CA THR A 37 10.74 -15.05 11.54
C THR A 37 12.20 -14.61 11.59
N GLY A 38 12.75 -14.55 12.80
CA GLY A 38 14.08 -14.00 13.08
C GLY A 38 14.04 -12.55 13.55
N THR A 39 15.22 -11.95 13.72
CA THR A 39 15.36 -10.55 14.11
C THR A 39 15.06 -9.66 12.90
N PRO A 40 14.09 -8.73 12.99
CA PRO A 40 13.87 -7.76 11.92
C PRO A 40 15.13 -6.94 11.65
N PRO A 41 15.44 -6.60 10.38
CA PRO A 41 16.52 -5.67 10.09
C PRO A 41 16.23 -4.31 10.76
N ALA A 42 17.30 -3.64 11.21
CA ALA A 42 17.16 -2.30 11.74
C ALA A 42 16.71 -1.35 10.62
N ASN A 43 15.69 -0.55 10.91
CA ASN A 43 15.22 0.48 10.00
C ASN A 43 16.29 1.59 9.86
N PRO A 44 16.56 2.09 8.63
CA PRO A 44 17.50 3.18 8.40
C PRO A 44 17.14 4.41 9.23
N LYS A 45 18.13 5.19 9.66
CA LYS A 45 17.85 6.48 10.30
C LYS A 45 17.45 7.52 9.25
N ILE A 46 16.54 8.41 9.63
CA ILE A 46 16.20 9.59 8.84
C ILE A 46 16.82 10.81 9.52
N ASP A 47 17.49 11.64 8.73
CA ASP A 47 17.92 12.97 9.16
C ASP A 47 16.89 14.00 8.71
N MET A 48 16.15 14.55 9.67
CA MET A 48 15.15 15.60 9.46
C MET A 48 15.63 16.96 10.02
N SER A 49 16.91 17.09 10.36
CA SER A 49 17.43 18.27 11.06
C SER A 49 17.29 19.58 10.27
N GLU A 50 17.31 19.49 8.94
CA GLU A 50 17.17 20.63 8.03
C GLU A 50 15.71 21.10 7.83
N GLU A 51 14.72 20.36 8.33
CA GLU A 51 13.31 20.70 8.19
C GLU A 51 12.60 20.63 9.54
N ALA A 52 12.65 21.74 10.28
CA ALA A 52 12.10 21.83 11.64
C ALA A 52 10.60 21.47 11.70
N ALA A 53 9.85 21.69 10.61
CA ALA A 53 8.43 21.35 10.52
C ALA A 53 8.14 19.84 10.49
N CYS A 54 9.13 19.01 10.15
CA CYS A 54 9.00 17.55 10.17
C CYS A 54 8.96 16.97 11.59
N GLY A 55 9.42 17.72 12.59
CA GLY A 55 9.48 17.29 13.99
C GLY A 55 10.37 16.07 14.23
N THR A 56 10.43 15.58 15.48
CA THR A 56 11.21 14.38 15.86
C THR A 56 10.46 13.07 15.56
N ALA A 57 9.46 13.11 14.67
CA ALA A 57 8.51 12.02 14.45
C ALA A 57 9.17 10.86 13.69
N SER A 58 9.71 9.91 14.45
CA SER A 58 10.48 8.73 14.03
C SER A 58 11.81 9.09 13.34
N ALA A 59 12.89 9.00 14.11
CA ALA A 59 14.27 9.06 13.61
C ALA A 59 14.65 7.90 12.68
N THR A 60 13.69 7.06 12.27
CA THR A 60 13.92 5.87 11.46
C THR A 60 12.83 5.70 10.41
N ASP A 61 13.24 5.26 9.25
CA ASP A 61 12.43 4.95 8.08
C ASP A 61 11.78 3.57 8.25
N PRO A 62 10.46 3.45 8.47
CA PRO A 62 9.79 2.17 8.73
C PRO A 62 9.68 1.30 7.46
N VAL A 63 10.83 0.87 6.91
CA VAL A 63 10.93 -0.03 5.76
C VAL A 63 10.44 -1.42 6.14
N VAL A 64 10.75 -1.87 7.36
CA VAL A 64 10.25 -3.12 7.94
C VAL A 64 9.54 -2.80 9.25
N ALA A 65 8.22 -2.92 9.25
CA ALA A 65 7.37 -2.68 10.42
C ALA A 65 6.87 -4.03 10.98
N VAL A 66 7.33 -4.41 12.17
CA VAL A 66 6.96 -5.66 12.82
C VAL A 66 6.45 -5.42 14.23
N THR A 67 5.25 -5.89 14.52
CA THR A 67 4.62 -5.83 15.85
C THR A 67 4.21 -7.23 16.29
N GLY A 68 4.77 -7.71 17.40
CA GLY A 68 4.46 -9.06 17.91
C GLY A 68 4.80 -10.19 16.93
N GLY A 69 5.77 -9.99 16.04
CA GLY A 69 6.15 -10.96 14.99
C GLY A 69 5.33 -10.87 13.71
N ASN A 70 4.28 -10.03 13.66
CA ASN A 70 3.48 -9.80 12.46
C ASN A 70 4.06 -8.65 11.65
N LEU A 71 4.21 -8.85 10.34
CA LEU A 71 4.69 -7.84 9.42
C LEU A 71 3.51 -6.97 8.95
N ALA A 72 3.66 -5.65 9.03
CA ALA A 72 2.71 -4.67 8.49
C ALA A 72 3.13 -4.21 7.08
N ASP A 73 2.28 -3.43 6.41
CA ASP A 73 2.51 -2.89 5.07
C ASP A 73 2.72 -3.97 3.98
N VAL A 74 2.07 -5.13 4.14
CA VAL A 74 2.16 -6.26 3.19
C VAL A 74 0.94 -6.28 2.27
N LEU A 75 1.19 -6.29 0.96
CA LEU A 75 0.16 -6.56 -0.04
C LEU A 75 0.05 -8.07 -0.29
N VAL A 76 -1.16 -8.61 -0.15
CA VAL A 76 -1.55 -9.96 -0.58
C VAL A 76 -2.63 -9.83 -1.63
N TYR A 77 -2.52 -10.52 -2.77
CA TYR A 77 -3.52 -10.47 -3.84
C TYR A 77 -3.57 -11.77 -4.64
N VAL A 78 -4.73 -12.05 -5.22
CA VAL A 78 -4.92 -13.20 -6.12
C VAL A 78 -4.29 -12.88 -7.48
N LYS A 79 -3.17 -13.54 -7.81
CA LYS A 79 -2.44 -13.26 -9.05
C LYS A 79 -3.10 -13.81 -10.32
N SER A 80 -3.78 -14.96 -10.22
CA SER A 80 -4.37 -15.67 -11.36
C SER A 80 -5.43 -16.67 -10.90
N GLY A 81 -6.27 -17.14 -11.82
CA GLY A 81 -7.31 -18.14 -11.55
C GLY A 81 -8.69 -17.55 -11.22
N LEU A 82 -8.86 -16.24 -11.39
CA LEU A 82 -10.17 -15.60 -11.29
C LEU A 82 -11.03 -15.94 -12.52
N PRO A 83 -12.32 -16.25 -12.36
CA PRO A 83 -13.22 -16.44 -13.50
C PRO A 83 -13.30 -15.16 -14.35
N ALA A 84 -13.41 -15.32 -15.67
CA ALA A 84 -13.58 -14.18 -16.57
C ALA A 84 -14.84 -13.38 -16.20
N GLY A 85 -14.73 -12.05 -16.17
CA GLY A 85 -15.85 -11.16 -15.83
C GLY A 85 -16.25 -11.15 -14.35
N ALA A 86 -15.48 -11.78 -13.45
CA ALA A 86 -15.80 -11.88 -12.03
C ALA A 86 -15.55 -10.58 -11.22
N ALA A 87 -14.90 -9.57 -11.79
CA ALA A 87 -14.57 -8.35 -11.07
C ALA A 87 -15.76 -7.37 -11.06
N PRO A 88 -16.28 -6.98 -9.87
CA PRO A 88 -17.27 -5.91 -9.79
C PRO A 88 -16.66 -4.56 -10.20
N ALA A 89 -17.52 -3.56 -10.38
CA ALA A 89 -17.08 -2.20 -10.60
C ALA A 89 -16.18 -1.72 -9.45
N ALA A 90 -15.15 -0.93 -9.78
CA ALA A 90 -14.26 -0.33 -8.79
C ALA A 90 -15.05 0.56 -7.81
N PRO A 91 -14.71 0.57 -6.52
CA PRO A 91 -15.31 1.50 -5.57
C PRO A 91 -15.09 2.96 -5.99
N THR A 92 -16.09 3.80 -5.75
CA THR A 92 -15.99 5.25 -5.95
C THR A 92 -15.34 5.95 -4.75
N ALA A 93 -15.37 5.32 -3.57
CA ALA A 93 -14.71 5.83 -2.38
C ALA A 93 -13.18 5.84 -2.58
N PRO A 94 -12.52 6.98 -2.30
CA PRO A 94 -11.08 7.09 -2.48
C PRO A 94 -10.33 6.26 -1.45
N VAL A 95 -9.22 5.65 -1.88
CA VAL A 95 -8.15 5.27 -0.97
C VAL A 95 -7.32 6.52 -0.68
N VAL A 96 -6.88 6.69 0.56
CA VAL A 96 -6.14 7.88 0.98
C VAL A 96 -4.65 7.57 1.14
N LEU A 97 -3.83 8.40 0.53
CA LEU A 97 -2.41 8.56 0.85
C LEU A 97 -2.23 9.92 1.51
N ASP A 98 -1.69 9.94 2.72
CA ASP A 98 -1.42 11.17 3.45
C ASP A 98 0.08 11.40 3.63
N GLN A 99 0.48 12.67 3.58
CA GLN A 99 1.81 13.14 3.90
C GLN A 99 1.73 13.74 5.30
N GLN A 100 2.24 13.00 6.28
CA GLN A 100 2.09 13.33 7.69
C GLN A 100 3.34 12.94 8.49
N GLY A 101 3.89 13.90 9.22
CA GLY A 101 5.16 13.77 9.92
C GLY A 101 6.32 13.52 8.97
N CYS A 102 6.30 14.15 7.79
CA CYS A 102 7.28 13.94 6.72
C CYS A 102 7.47 12.48 6.34
N LEU A 103 6.37 11.74 6.31
CA LEU A 103 6.26 10.36 5.85
C LEU A 103 5.01 10.20 4.99
N TYR A 104 5.03 9.25 4.07
CA TYR A 104 3.82 8.79 3.38
C TYR A 104 3.12 7.74 4.21
N ARG A 105 1.81 7.88 4.39
CA ARG A 105 0.97 6.96 5.16
C ARG A 105 -0.31 6.59 4.39
N PRO A 106 -0.63 5.31 4.22
CA PRO A 106 0.19 4.13 4.55
C PRO A 106 1.42 3.99 3.63
N ARG A 107 2.37 3.11 3.97
CA ARG A 107 3.54 2.84 3.12
C ARG A 107 3.24 1.88 1.99
N THR A 108 2.29 0.98 2.20
CA THR A 108 1.75 0.13 1.15
C THR A 108 0.26 0.42 1.00
N LEU A 109 -0.19 0.58 -0.24
CA LEU A 109 -1.60 0.77 -0.56
C LEU A 109 -1.95 0.04 -1.85
N ALA A 110 -3.23 -0.29 -1.97
CA ALA A 110 -3.78 -0.87 -3.18
C ALA A 110 -5.08 -0.16 -3.56
N VAL A 111 -5.27 0.04 -4.86
CA VAL A 111 -6.49 0.59 -5.45
C VAL A 111 -6.92 -0.31 -6.60
N MET A 112 -8.22 -0.27 -6.93
CA MET A 112 -8.67 -0.85 -8.19
C MET A 112 -8.39 0.09 -9.38
N VAL A 113 -8.29 -0.47 -10.59
CA VAL A 113 -8.31 0.31 -11.83
C VAL A 113 -9.50 1.27 -11.81
N LYS A 114 -9.24 2.56 -12.09
CA LYS A 114 -10.16 3.70 -12.03
C LYS A 114 -10.67 4.08 -10.63
N GLN A 115 -10.35 3.35 -9.57
CA GLN A 115 -10.64 3.80 -8.20
C GLN A 115 -9.83 5.07 -7.89
N PRO A 116 -10.44 6.08 -7.25
CA PRO A 116 -9.72 7.29 -6.85
C PRO A 116 -8.67 7.00 -5.77
N LEU A 117 -7.48 7.59 -5.93
CA LEU A 117 -6.47 7.81 -4.90
C LEU A 117 -6.52 9.29 -4.52
N GLU A 118 -6.96 9.59 -3.29
CA GLU A 118 -6.88 10.93 -2.73
C GLU A 118 -5.55 11.10 -1.99
N ILE A 119 -4.79 12.09 -2.42
CA ILE A 119 -3.47 12.42 -1.90
C ILE A 119 -3.58 13.69 -1.06
N ARG A 120 -3.17 13.63 0.19
CA ARG A 120 -3.29 14.73 1.16
C ARG A 120 -1.92 15.21 1.63
N ASN A 121 -1.82 16.49 1.97
CA ASN A 121 -0.73 17.01 2.79
C ASN A 121 -1.27 17.46 4.15
N SER A 122 -0.94 16.73 5.20
CA SER A 122 -1.30 17.08 6.57
C SER A 122 -0.20 17.88 7.29
N ASP A 123 0.97 18.00 6.68
CA ASP A 123 2.11 18.74 7.20
C ASP A 123 2.12 20.20 6.74
N ALA A 124 2.78 21.06 7.52
CA ALA A 124 2.92 22.49 7.23
C ALA A 124 4.17 22.80 6.38
N VAL A 125 4.67 21.80 5.66
CA VAL A 125 5.85 21.90 4.78
C VAL A 125 5.50 21.41 3.38
N LEU A 126 6.26 21.90 2.39
CA LEU A 126 6.18 21.42 1.02
C LEU A 126 6.53 19.95 0.93
N HIS A 127 5.61 19.21 0.31
CA HIS A 127 5.90 17.89 -0.22
C HIS A 127 5.47 17.81 -1.68
N ASN A 128 5.90 16.75 -2.35
CA ASN A 128 5.36 16.37 -3.64
C ASN A 128 5.11 14.88 -3.66
N ILE A 129 4.27 14.41 -4.58
CA ILE A 129 4.05 13.00 -4.84
C ILE A 129 4.42 12.72 -6.29
N LYS A 130 5.46 11.91 -6.46
CA LYS A 130 5.90 11.37 -7.75
C LYS A 130 5.54 9.91 -7.85
N ALA A 131 4.60 9.57 -8.72
CA ALA A 131 4.32 8.18 -9.09
C ALA A 131 5.18 7.78 -10.30
N VAL A 132 5.86 6.63 -10.19
CA VAL A 132 6.80 6.11 -11.21
C VAL A 132 6.31 4.78 -11.82
N PRO A 133 5.13 4.75 -12.45
CA PRO A 133 4.63 3.54 -13.11
C PRO A 133 5.36 3.24 -14.43
N LYS A 134 5.27 1.99 -14.86
CA LYS A 134 5.68 1.47 -16.16
C LYS A 134 4.50 1.33 -17.13
N LYS A 135 3.29 1.01 -16.65
CA LYS A 135 2.10 0.78 -17.51
C LYS A 135 1.10 1.93 -17.48
N ASN A 136 1.08 2.67 -16.38
CA ASN A 136 0.22 3.85 -16.22
C ASN A 136 0.96 5.15 -16.58
N ARG A 137 0.23 6.26 -16.70
CA ARG A 137 0.84 7.58 -16.83
C ARG A 137 1.42 8.03 -15.49
N GLY A 138 2.74 8.26 -15.44
CA GLY A 138 3.39 8.85 -14.27
C GLY A 138 3.01 10.31 -14.03
N PHE A 139 3.22 10.78 -12.82
CA PHE A 139 2.99 12.18 -12.44
C PHE A 139 3.95 12.62 -11.34
N ASN A 140 4.14 13.93 -11.20
CA ASN A 140 4.85 14.56 -10.10
C ASN A 140 4.11 15.84 -9.70
N ILE A 141 3.58 15.92 -8.49
CA ILE A 141 2.66 17.01 -8.08
C ILE A 141 3.07 17.53 -6.72
N SER A 142 3.32 18.84 -6.64
CA SER A 142 3.62 19.53 -5.39
C SER A 142 2.34 19.84 -4.60
N GLN A 143 2.43 19.72 -3.28
CA GLN A 143 1.46 20.18 -2.31
C GLN A 143 2.20 21.06 -1.26
N PRO A 144 2.39 22.36 -1.53
CA PRO A 144 3.21 23.25 -0.68
C PRO A 144 2.67 23.51 0.72
N THR A 145 1.36 23.38 0.92
CA THR A 145 0.71 23.81 2.16
C THR A 145 -0.18 22.73 2.75
N LYS A 146 -0.34 22.79 4.08
CA LYS A 146 -1.23 21.93 4.84
C LYS A 146 -2.67 22.01 4.32
N GLY A 147 -3.33 20.87 4.25
CA GLY A 147 -4.73 20.73 3.85
C GLY A 147 -4.93 20.58 2.34
N MET A 148 -3.88 20.68 1.53
CA MET A 148 -3.99 20.41 0.10
C MET A 148 -4.39 18.97 -0.18
N LYS A 149 -5.23 18.80 -1.20
CA LYS A 149 -5.71 17.51 -1.68
C LYS A 149 -5.55 17.41 -3.18
N THR A 150 -5.25 16.22 -3.67
CA THR A 150 -5.18 15.94 -5.11
C THR A 150 -5.68 14.54 -5.36
N THR A 151 -6.57 14.39 -6.34
CA THR A 151 -7.12 13.07 -6.70
C THR A 151 -6.49 12.57 -8.00
N ARG A 152 -6.09 11.30 -8.01
CA ARG A 152 -5.59 10.59 -9.18
C ARG A 152 -6.28 9.24 -9.33
N SER A 153 -6.29 8.71 -10.54
CA SER A 153 -6.73 7.36 -10.82
C SER A 153 -5.81 6.74 -11.87
N PHE A 154 -5.82 5.40 -11.90
CA PHE A 154 -4.95 4.60 -12.76
C PHE A 154 -5.79 3.78 -13.71
N THR A 155 -5.32 3.57 -14.93
CA THR A 155 -6.11 2.97 -16.02
C THR A 155 -5.71 1.54 -16.36
N ALA A 156 -4.60 1.05 -15.80
CA ALA A 156 -4.10 -0.30 -16.05
C ALA A 156 -3.60 -0.97 -14.75
N ALA A 157 -3.80 -2.27 -14.65
CA ALA A 157 -3.31 -3.06 -13.54
C ALA A 157 -1.77 -3.15 -13.53
N GLU A 158 -1.17 -2.80 -12.40
CA GLU A 158 0.25 -2.69 -12.19
C GLU A 158 0.57 -2.74 -10.69
N VAL A 159 1.44 -3.67 -10.28
CA VAL A 159 1.84 -3.84 -8.89
C VAL A 159 3.22 -3.24 -8.65
N ALA A 160 3.46 -2.78 -7.41
CA ALA A 160 4.72 -2.17 -6.98
C ALA A 160 5.10 -0.89 -7.75
N ILE A 161 4.14 0.01 -7.93
CA ILE A 161 4.39 1.38 -8.42
C ILE A 161 5.06 2.18 -7.30
N PRO A 162 6.29 2.68 -7.49
CA PRO A 162 6.94 3.53 -6.50
C PRO A 162 6.26 4.90 -6.43
N LEU A 163 5.95 5.33 -5.21
CA LEU A 163 5.56 6.70 -4.87
C LEU A 163 6.72 7.34 -4.10
N GLN A 164 7.14 8.54 -4.51
CA GLN A 164 8.34 9.20 -3.99
C GLN A 164 8.11 10.69 -3.77
N CYS A 165 8.68 11.24 -2.70
CA CYS A 165 8.87 12.68 -2.56
C CYS A 165 10.26 13.04 -3.12
N ASN A 166 10.36 14.12 -3.88
CA ASN A 166 11.63 14.67 -4.35
C ASN A 166 12.19 15.73 -3.40
N VAL A 167 11.36 16.29 -2.53
CA VAL A 167 11.80 17.21 -1.47
C VAL A 167 12.46 16.43 -0.33
N HIS A 168 11.82 15.36 0.14
CA HIS A 168 12.30 14.53 1.24
C HIS A 168 12.56 13.10 0.75
N GLY A 169 13.83 12.79 0.46
CA GLY A 169 14.20 11.54 -0.20
C GLY A 169 13.86 10.24 0.55
N TRP A 170 13.57 10.32 1.84
CA TRP A 170 13.12 9.19 2.66
C TRP A 170 11.61 8.90 2.52
N MET A 171 10.81 9.85 2.01
CA MET A 171 9.38 9.67 1.84
C MET A 171 9.10 8.81 0.61
N HIS A 172 8.84 7.53 0.87
CA HIS A 172 8.44 6.57 -0.13
C HIS A 172 7.23 5.73 0.32
N ALA A 173 6.47 5.26 -0.66
CA ALA A 173 5.39 4.29 -0.50
C ALA A 173 5.29 3.43 -1.78
N ASN A 174 4.60 2.31 -1.71
CA ASN A 174 4.31 1.44 -2.84
C ASN A 174 2.81 1.37 -3.08
N LEU A 175 2.41 1.54 -4.34
CA LEU A 175 1.04 1.40 -4.79
C LEU A 175 0.89 0.15 -5.65
N ALA A 176 -0.16 -0.62 -5.41
CA ALA A 176 -0.68 -1.59 -6.37
C ALA A 176 -1.99 -1.10 -6.98
N VAL A 177 -2.09 -1.23 -8.29
CA VAL A 177 -3.33 -1.05 -9.05
C VAL A 177 -3.77 -2.42 -9.53
N LEU A 178 -4.92 -2.88 -9.10
CA LEU A 178 -5.47 -4.20 -9.42
C LEU A 178 -6.76 -4.05 -10.21
N ASP A 179 -7.07 -4.98 -11.09
CA ASP A 179 -8.32 -4.98 -11.86
C ASP A 179 -9.46 -5.77 -11.16
N HIS A 180 -9.22 -6.21 -9.93
CA HIS A 180 -10.15 -6.98 -9.12
C HIS A 180 -10.06 -6.59 -7.62
N PRO A 181 -11.09 -6.88 -6.81
CA PRO A 181 -11.10 -6.54 -5.38
C PRO A 181 -10.40 -7.57 -4.48
N TYR A 182 -9.94 -8.70 -5.04
CA TYR A 182 -9.34 -9.80 -4.26
C TYR A 182 -7.90 -9.51 -3.81
N PHE A 183 -7.76 -8.56 -2.89
CA PHE A 183 -6.50 -8.20 -2.25
C PHE A 183 -6.71 -7.70 -0.82
N ALA A 184 -5.64 -7.70 -0.05
CA ALA A 184 -5.58 -7.12 1.28
C ALA A 184 -4.23 -6.42 1.48
N VAL A 185 -4.25 -5.37 2.29
CA VAL A 185 -3.06 -4.73 2.83
C VAL A 185 -3.15 -4.78 4.36
N SER A 186 -2.09 -5.27 5.01
CA SER A 186 -2.00 -5.44 6.48
C SER A 186 -1.55 -4.19 7.21
#